data_AF-A0A6G3DFI4-F1
#
_entry.id   AF-A0A6G3DFI4-F1
#
_cell.length_a   1.000
_cell.length_b   1.000
_cell.length_c   1.000
_cell.angle_alpha   90.00
_cell.angle_beta   90.00
_cell.angle_gamma   90.00
#
_symmetry.space_group_name_H-M   'P 1'
#
loop_
_entity.id
_entity.type
_entity.pdbx_description
1 polymer ?
#
loop_
_entity_poly.entity_id
_entity_poly.type
_entity_poly.pdbx_seq_one_letter_code
_entity_poly.pdbx_strand_id
1 'polypeptide(L)' 'MCRSIKTLRPPVLAEEATEDEIRAAALQYVRKVSGFRAPAAHNREVFDDAVDAVAKATAELLASLEIRGGAGARRAS' A
#
# COMPACT_ATOMS: atom_id res chain seq x y z
N MET A 1 12.15 -4.90 14.58
CA MET A 1 12.17 -5.22 13.14
C MET A 1 10.84 -4.81 12.53
N CYS A 2 10.85 -3.84 11.63
CA CYS A 2 9.71 -3.56 10.75
C CYS A 2 9.57 -4.76 9.81
N ARG A 3 8.34 -5.24 9.56
CA ARG A 3 8.15 -6.21 8.47
C ARG A 3 8.44 -5.46 7.16
N SER A 4 9.19 -6.09 6.25
CA SER A 4 9.50 -5.49 4.96
C SER A 4 8.20 -5.14 4.23
N ILE A 5 8.10 -3.93 3.69
CA ILE A 5 7.01 -3.56 2.78
C ILE A 5 7.21 -4.35 1.49
N LYS A 6 6.21 -5.14 1.09
CA LYS A 6 6.26 -5.95 -0.13
C LYS A 6 6.06 -5.07 -1.36
N THR A 7 6.65 -5.45 -2.49
CA THR A 7 6.37 -4.81 -3.78
C THR A 7 5.03 -5.34 -4.29
N LEU A 8 4.08 -4.42 -4.52
CA LEU A 8 2.70 -4.76 -4.91
C LEU A 8 2.44 -4.66 -6.43
N ARG A 9 3.36 -4.09 -7.20
CA ARG A 9 3.17 -3.96 -8.65
C ARG A 9 3.40 -5.30 -9.39
N PRO A 10 2.67 -5.56 -10.49
CA PRO A 10 3.03 -6.64 -11.42
C PRO A 10 4.41 -6.44 -12.08
N PRO A 11 5.12 -7.49 -12.52
CA PRO A 11 4.83 -8.91 -12.33
C PRO A 11 5.36 -9.47 -11.00
N VAL A 12 5.84 -8.60 -10.07
CA VAL A 12 6.40 -9.06 -8.79
C VAL A 12 5.32 -9.69 -7.93
N LEU A 13 4.13 -9.09 -7.95
CA LEU A 13 2.90 -9.76 -7.53
C LEU A 13 2.29 -10.44 -8.77
N ALA A 14 2.02 -11.74 -8.66
CA ALA A 14 1.46 -12.53 -9.75
C ALA A 14 0.01 -12.13 -10.08
N GLU A 15 -0.73 -11.73 -9.05
CA GLU A 15 -2.09 -11.23 -9.11
C GLU A 15 -2.11 -9.71 -8.87
N GLU A 16 -3.26 -9.08 -9.11
CA GLU A 16 -3.45 -7.67 -8.71
C GLU A 16 -3.42 -7.53 -7.19
N ALA A 17 -2.82 -6.43 -6.72
CA ALA A 17 -2.74 -6.17 -5.29
C ALA A 17 -4.12 -5.95 -4.71
N THR A 18 -4.44 -6.75 -3.69
CA THR A 18 -5.70 -6.63 -2.97
C THR A 18 -5.71 -5.39 -2.07
N GLU A 19 -6.90 -4.89 -1.74
CA GLU A 19 -7.06 -3.76 -0.81
C GLU A 19 -6.40 -4.05 0.55
N ASP A 20 -6.50 -5.28 1.03
CA ASP A 20 -5.86 -5.72 2.28
C ASP A 20 -4.33 -5.66 2.21
N GLU A 21 -3.73 -6.04 1.08
CA GLU A 21 -2.28 -5.95 0.88
C GLU A 21 -1.81 -4.49 0.81
N ILE A 22 -2.57 -3.64 0.13
CA ILE A 22 -2.32 -2.20 0.05
C ILE A 22 -2.42 -1.57 1.45
N ARG A 23 -3.48 -1.88 2.19
CA ARG A 23 -3.67 -1.37 3.56
C ARG A 23 -2.59 -1.89 4.52
N ALA A 24 -2.19 -3.15 4.37
CA ALA A 24 -1.08 -3.71 5.15
C ALA A 24 0.25 -3.02 4.85
N ALA A 25 0.53 -2.70 3.59
CA ALA A 25 1.72 -1.94 3.19
C ALA A 25 1.70 -0.51 3.76
N ALA A 26 0.57 0.18 3.65
CA ALA A 26 0.35 1.51 4.23
C ALA A 26 0.58 1.51 5.75
N LEU A 27 0.03 0.51 6.46
CA LEU A 27 0.25 0.33 7.89
C LEU A 27 1.75 0.19 8.24
N GLN A 28 2.50 -0.60 7.49
CA GLN A 28 3.95 -0.73 7.73
C GLN A 28 4.70 0.57 7.45
N TYR A 29 4.32 1.31 6.41
CA TYR A 29 4.89 2.62 6.09
C TYR A 29 4.67 3.62 7.24
N VAL A 30 3.43 3.78 7.70
CA VAL A 30 3.09 4.72 8.78
C VAL A 30 3.82 4.33 10.08
N ARG A 31 3.88 3.04 10.43
CA ARG A 31 4.69 2.56 11.58
C ARG A 31 6.17 2.91 11.44
N LYS A 32 6.73 2.75 10.24
CA LYS A 32 8.15 3.01 9.98
C LYS A 32 8.47 4.50 10.08
N VAL A 33 7.63 5.36 9.51
CA VAL A 33 7.84 6.82 9.48
C VAL A 33 7.58 7.44 10.85
N SER A 34 6.51 7.03 11.52
CA SER A 34 6.14 7.57 12.83
C SER A 34 6.99 7.05 13.99
N GLY A 35 7.67 5.91 13.81
CA GLY A 35 8.41 5.23 14.89
C GLY A 35 7.52 4.45 15.87
N PHE A 36 6.19 4.53 15.76
CA PHE A 36 5.27 3.77 16.58
C PHE A 36 5.04 2.37 16.00
N ARG A 37 5.24 1.32 16.82
CA ARG A 37 4.75 -0.03 16.47
C ARG A 37 3.24 -0.17 16.68
N ALA A 38 2.73 0.48 17.71
CA ALA A 38 1.31 0.57 18.03
C ALA A 38 1.05 1.99 18.55
N PRO A 39 0.06 2.72 18.00
CA PRO A 39 -0.29 4.03 18.51
C PRO A 39 -0.91 3.91 19.91
N ALA A 40 -0.66 4.91 20.76
CA ALA A 40 -1.42 5.08 21.99
C ALA A 40 -2.89 5.44 21.66
N ALA A 41 -3.81 5.19 22.59
CA ALA A 41 -5.24 5.39 22.37
C ALA A 41 -5.60 6.80 21.84
N HIS A 42 -4.92 7.84 22.36
CA HIS A 42 -5.16 9.23 21.96
C HIS A 42 -4.62 9.58 20.55
N ASN A 43 -3.69 8.79 20.00
CA ASN A 43 -3.15 8.98 18.66
C ASN A 43 -3.77 8.03 17.64
N ARG A 44 -4.73 7.19 18.05
CA ARG A 44 -5.24 6.10 17.22
C ARG A 44 -5.94 6.62 15.97
N GLU A 45 -6.78 7.64 16.12
CA GLU A 45 -7.50 8.27 15.01
C GLU A 45 -6.54 8.85 13.97
N VAL A 46 -5.60 9.71 14.39
CA VAL A 46 -4.58 10.28 13.48
C VAL A 46 -3.73 9.21 12.81
N PHE A 47 -3.45 8.11 13.52
CA PHE A 47 -2.69 6.99 12.97
C PHE A 47 -3.49 6.23 11.91
N ASP A 48 -4.76 5.93 12.20
CA ASP A 48 -5.67 5.21 11.30
C ASP A 48 -5.97 6.06 10.05
N ASP A 49 -6.22 7.36 10.21
CA ASP A 49 -6.40 8.32 9.10
C ASP A 49 -5.19 8.37 8.17
N ALA A 50 -3.97 8.39 8.74
CA ALA A 50 -2.75 8.36 7.96
C ALA A 50 -2.58 7.05 7.18
N VAL A 51 -2.96 5.92 7.77
CA VAL A 51 -2.92 4.61 7.08
C VAL A 51 -3.91 4.60 5.92
N ASP A 52 -5.13 5.08 6.11
CA ASP A 52 -6.16 5.09 5.07
C ASP A 52 -5.81 6.06 3.93
N ALA A 53 -5.25 7.23 4.24
CA ALA A 53 -4.77 8.17 3.22
C ALA A 53 -3.65 7.57 2.36
N VAL A 54 -2.67 6.90 2.99
CA VAL A 54 -1.57 6.24 2.27
C VAL A 54 -2.09 5.05 1.45
N ALA A 55 -3.04 4.27 1.99
CA ALA A 55 -3.64 3.15 1.27
C ALA A 55 -4.36 3.64 0.00
N LYS A 56 -5.17 4.69 0.12
CA LYS A 56 -5.87 5.31 -1.02
C LYS A 56 -4.88 5.81 -2.09
N ALA A 57 -3.87 6.58 -1.70
CA ALA A 57 -2.87 7.09 -2.63
C ALA A 57 -2.09 5.95 -3.32
N THR A 58 -1.84 4.85 -2.60
CA THR A 58 -1.18 3.66 -3.15
C THR A 58 -2.07 2.92 -4.15
N ALA A 59 -3.37 2.80 -3.87
CA ALA A 59 -4.33 2.19 -4.80
C ALA A 59 -4.42 2.99 -6.11
N GLU A 60 -4.53 4.32 -6.02
CA GLU A 60 -4.53 5.23 -7.17
C GLU A 60 -3.24 5.12 -7.99
N LEU A 61 -2.09 5.04 -7.32
CA LEU A 61 -0.80 4.81 -7.96
C LEU A 61 -0.79 3.47 -8.72
N LEU A 62 -1.14 2.37 -8.07
CA LEU A 62 -1.11 1.04 -8.67
C LEU A 62 -2.07 0.92 -9.87
N ALA A 63 -3.25 1.56 -9.78
CA ALA A 63 -4.20 1.61 -10.89
C ALA A 63 -3.71 2.43 -12.09
N SER A 64 -2.85 3.43 -11.85
CA SER A 64 -2.37 4.36 -12.89
C SER A 64 -0.99 4.00 -13.45
N LEU A 65 -0.29 3.03 -12.86
CA LEU A 65 1.05 2.62 -13.27
C LEU A 65 1.02 1.89 -14.62
N GLU A 66 1.59 2.50 -15.65
CA GLU A 66 1.86 1.83 -16.93
C GLU A 66 3.17 1.03 -16.86
N ILE A 67 3.06 -0.30 -16.80
CA ILE A 67 4.23 -1.20 -16.73
C ILE A 67 4.56 -1.70 -18.14
N ARG A 68 5.56 -1.08 -18.77
CA ARG A 68 6.07 -1.54 -20.08
C ARG A 68 6.75 -2.91 -19.92
N GLY A 69 6.31 -3.90 -20.70
CA GLY A 69 6.89 -5.25 -20.72
C GLY A 69 6.26 -6.27 -19.76
N GLY A 70 5.21 -5.90 -19.02
CA GLY A 70 4.39 -6.85 -18.28
C GLY A 70 3.27 -7.41 -19.16
N ALA A 71 3.21 -8.73 -19.34
CA ALA A 71 2.09 -9.38 -20.02
C ALA A 71 0.79 -9.12 -19.23
N GLY A 72 -0.05 -8.21 -19.72
CA GLY A 72 -1.32 -7.87 -19.06
C GLY A 72 -1.76 -6.42 -19.20
N ALA A 73 -1.47 -5.76 -20.32
CA ALA A 73 -2.21 -4.55 -20.69
C ALA A 73 -3.67 -4.94 -20.98
N ARG A 74 -4.52 -4.93 -19.95
CA ARG A 74 -5.97 -4.94 -20.16
C ARG A 74 -6.33 -3.61 -20.84
N ARG A 75 -6.62 -3.76 -22.14
CA ARG A 75 -7.20 -2.77 -23.03
C ARG A 75 -8.31 -2.00 -22.34
N ALA A 76 -8.16 -0.68 -22.26
CA ALA A 76 -9.33 0.20 -22.28
C ALA A 76 -10.07 -0.05 -23.60
N SER A 77 -11.36 -0.40 -23.51
CA SER A 77 -12.35 -0.30 -24.59
C SER A 77 -13.33 0.80 -24.23
#